data_AF-A0A5B9PAN1-F1
#
_entry.id   AF-A0A5B9PAN1-F1
#
_cell.length_a   1.000
_cell.length_b   1.000
_cell.length_c   1.000
_cell.angle_alpha   90.00
_cell.angle_beta   90.00
_cell.angle_gamma   90.00
#
_symmetry.space_group_name_H-M   'P 1'
#
loop_
_entity.id
_entity.type
_entity.pdbx_description
1 polymer ?
#
loop_
_entity_poly.entity_id
_entity_poly.type
_entity_poly.pdbx_seq_one_letter_code
_entity_poly.pdbx_strand_id
1 'polypeptide(L)'
;MISNRIYRGSHLRLFLGFIIAVAVSKVCCGTASAQLFRFGKKADPMPVVFNRKPTQAELLQHLNSINSKFKQLSSDLRISLDGTPKLRGTMQLELPRRLRIKAGVMGVSQFGVDVGSNNQDFWVWTKVNLPNQRPAIFHASHEGFRYAQSSVRQAIPLEPVWLLEGLGLLQFEPGDVHKGPDVTPEGYLKLFTIRRTPNGPNFRVTLIHAVNGTVLQQALYDSQENLIAYTDSKDYKSFPKQGVSLPEKIEMHLFQNGQEAKMVIEASDFQFDSLYGDPAQMWSMPQPKGVQAIDLTKIR
;
A
#
# COMPACT_ATOMS: atom_id res chain seq x y z
N MET A 1 31.38 -41.47 -2.79
CA MET A 1 30.77 -41.20 -4.11
C MET A 1 29.51 -40.39 -3.89
N ILE A 2 29.38 -39.31 -4.67
CA ILE A 2 28.61 -38.12 -4.35
C ILE A 2 27.11 -38.30 -4.63
N SER A 3 26.34 -37.78 -3.68
CA SER A 3 24.88 -37.66 -3.62
C SER A 3 24.33 -36.79 -4.76
N ASN A 4 23.34 -37.31 -5.48
CA ASN A 4 22.47 -36.57 -6.39
C ASN A 4 21.08 -36.48 -5.74
N ARG A 5 20.76 -35.35 -5.10
CA ARG A 5 19.41 -35.08 -4.57
C ARG A 5 18.83 -33.82 -5.20
N ILE A 6 17.97 -34.12 -6.17
CA ILE A 6 16.91 -33.36 -6.83
C ILE A 6 16.47 -32.11 -6.04
N TYR A 7 16.81 -30.93 -6.59
CA TYR A 7 16.24 -29.62 -6.26
C TYR A 7 14.85 -29.51 -6.92
N ARG A 8 13.77 -29.60 -6.14
CA ARG A 8 12.41 -29.28 -6.59
C ARG A 8 11.58 -28.75 -5.41
N GLY A 9 11.11 -27.50 -5.49
CA GLY A 9 9.88 -27.08 -4.83
C GLY A 9 9.93 -26.28 -3.51
N SER A 10 10.90 -25.37 -3.29
CA SER A 10 11.01 -24.64 -2.01
C SER A 10 11.24 -23.12 -2.08
N HIS A 11 11.11 -22.46 -3.23
CA HIS A 11 11.33 -21.00 -3.32
C HIS A 11 10.05 -20.15 -3.30
N LEU A 12 8.89 -20.72 -3.63
CA LEU A 12 7.62 -19.98 -3.68
C LEU A 12 6.82 -19.98 -2.37
N ARG A 13 7.15 -20.88 -1.43
CA ARG A 13 6.56 -20.91 -0.07
C ARG A 13 7.14 -19.85 0.88
N LEU A 14 8.16 -19.12 0.44
CA LEU A 14 8.93 -18.18 1.27
C LEU A 14 8.53 -16.71 1.11
N PHE A 15 7.58 -16.39 0.22
CA PHE A 15 7.05 -15.03 0.09
C PHE A 15 5.89 -14.73 1.07
N LEU A 16 5.28 -15.77 1.66
CA LEU A 16 4.18 -15.65 2.63
C LEU A 16 4.51 -16.22 4.02
N GLY A 17 5.68 -16.83 4.20
CA GLY A 17 6.12 -17.43 5.46
C GLY A 17 6.83 -16.46 6.41
N PHE A 18 6.48 -15.17 6.40
CA PHE A 18 7.22 -14.13 7.14
C PHE A 18 6.48 -13.48 8.30
N ILE A 19 5.61 -14.21 9.01
CA ILE A 19 5.15 -13.77 10.34
C ILE A 19 4.86 -14.94 11.32
N ILE A 20 5.84 -15.80 11.63
CA ILE A 20 5.71 -16.69 12.80
C ILE A 20 7.08 -16.89 13.46
N ALA A 21 7.24 -16.32 14.67
CA ALA A 21 8.02 -16.78 15.83
C ALA A 21 8.41 -15.55 16.70
N VAL A 22 8.26 -15.40 18.02
CA VAL A 22 7.82 -16.13 19.23
C VAL A 22 7.62 -14.98 20.27
N ALA A 23 6.60 -14.90 21.15
CA ALA A 23 6.55 -15.58 22.44
C ALA A 23 5.24 -15.29 23.20
N VAL A 24 4.79 -16.30 23.95
CA VAL A 24 3.73 -16.27 24.97
C VAL A 24 4.27 -15.68 26.27
N SER A 25 3.63 -14.65 26.80
CA SER A 25 3.45 -14.42 28.26
C SER A 25 2.45 -13.27 28.49
N LYS A 26 1.22 -13.60 28.90
CA LYS A 26 0.30 -12.64 29.50
C LYS A 26 0.37 -12.80 31.03
N VAL A 27 0.86 -11.76 31.71
CA VAL A 27 0.57 -11.49 33.12
C VAL A 27 -0.37 -10.28 33.15
N CYS A 28 -1.48 -10.45 33.86
CA CYS A 28 -2.46 -9.40 34.17
C CYS A 28 -1.82 -8.20 34.88
N CYS A 29 -2.24 -7.00 34.50
CA CYS A 29 -2.77 -6.02 35.46
C CYS A 29 -3.47 -4.91 34.69
N GLY A 30 -4.74 -4.67 35.04
CA GLY A 30 -5.48 -3.50 34.58
C GLY A 30 -5.13 -2.27 35.40
N THR A 31 -5.39 -1.10 34.84
CA THR A 31 -6.04 0.02 35.53
C THR A 31 -6.63 0.97 34.49
N ALA A 32 -7.80 1.47 34.85
CA ALA A 32 -8.57 2.47 34.15
C ALA A 32 -8.01 3.89 34.37
N SER A 33 -8.59 4.82 33.59
CA SER A 33 -8.63 6.28 33.78
C SER A 33 -7.47 7.12 33.27
N ALA A 34 -7.74 7.86 32.20
CA ALA A 34 -7.89 9.33 32.27
C ALA A 34 -8.27 9.88 30.88
N GLN A 35 -9.57 9.96 30.57
CA GLN A 35 -10.06 10.86 29.53
C GLN A 35 -10.38 12.21 30.17
N LEU A 36 -9.34 13.02 30.39
CA LEU A 36 -9.49 14.42 30.78
C LEU A 36 -9.15 15.30 29.57
N PHE A 37 -10.18 15.99 29.08
CA PHE A 37 -10.14 17.15 28.19
C PHE A 37 -9.26 17.05 26.93
N ARG A 38 -9.78 16.40 25.88
CA ARG A 38 -9.39 16.73 24.51
C ARG A 38 -10.23 17.91 24.03
N PHE A 39 -9.71 19.13 24.14
CA PHE A 39 -10.14 20.24 23.29
C PHE A 39 -9.66 19.95 21.86
N GLY A 40 -10.30 18.97 21.21
CA GLY A 40 -10.06 18.68 19.81
C GLY A 40 -10.66 19.79 18.97
N LYS A 41 -9.85 20.41 18.09
CA LYS A 41 -10.39 21.18 16.97
C LYS A 41 -11.45 20.31 16.28
N LYS A 42 -12.67 20.84 16.13
CA LYS A 42 -13.74 20.16 15.39
C LYS A 42 -13.18 19.82 14.00
N ALA A 43 -13.25 18.55 13.61
CA ALA A 43 -12.79 18.14 12.28
C ALA A 43 -13.54 18.93 11.21
N ASP A 44 -12.82 19.42 10.20
CA ASP A 44 -13.45 20.13 9.09
C ASP A 44 -14.43 19.17 8.37
N PRO A 45 -15.65 19.62 8.05
CA PRO A 45 -16.62 18.77 7.38
C PRO A 45 -16.08 18.33 6.01
N MET A 46 -16.42 17.11 5.62
CA MET A 46 -16.08 16.59 4.30
C MET A 46 -16.81 17.40 3.22
N PRO A 47 -16.13 17.80 2.13
CA PRO A 47 -16.76 18.56 1.06
C PRO A 47 -17.81 17.72 0.33
N VAL A 48 -18.91 18.34 -0.08
CA VAL A 48 -19.89 17.72 -0.98
C VAL A 48 -19.37 17.88 -2.42
N VAL A 49 -19.11 16.77 -3.09
CA VAL A 49 -18.60 16.72 -4.46
C VAL A 49 -19.73 16.40 -5.45
N PHE A 50 -20.63 15.50 -5.08
CA PHE A 50 -21.73 15.05 -5.91
C PHE A 50 -23.07 15.32 -5.24
N ASN A 51 -23.92 16.07 -5.92
CA ASN A 51 -25.31 16.34 -5.49
C ASN A 51 -26.33 15.36 -6.11
N ARG A 52 -25.87 14.53 -7.05
CA ARG A 52 -26.62 13.46 -7.73
C ARG A 52 -25.67 12.33 -8.06
N LYS A 53 -26.20 11.17 -8.49
CA LYS A 53 -25.37 10.12 -9.07
C LYS A 53 -24.55 10.70 -10.25
N PRO A 54 -23.21 10.66 -10.21
CA PRO A 54 -22.39 11.17 -11.30
C PRO A 54 -22.43 10.20 -12.48
N THR A 55 -22.15 10.73 -13.68
CA THR A 55 -21.83 9.90 -14.85
C THR A 55 -20.46 9.24 -14.68
N GLN A 56 -20.17 8.24 -15.51
CA GLN A 56 -18.85 7.61 -15.57
C GLN A 56 -17.73 8.64 -15.81
N ALA A 57 -17.95 9.55 -16.75
CA ALA A 57 -16.98 10.60 -17.10
C ALA A 57 -16.77 11.58 -15.94
N GLU A 58 -17.85 12.03 -15.28
CA GLU A 58 -17.77 12.94 -14.11
C GLU A 58 -17.01 12.28 -12.95
N LEU A 59 -17.26 11.00 -12.67
CA LEU A 59 -16.55 10.28 -11.61
C LEU A 59 -15.06 10.11 -11.94
N LEU A 60 -14.72 9.69 -13.16
CA LEU A 60 -13.32 9.53 -13.58
C LEU A 60 -12.58 10.86 -13.57
N GLN A 61 -13.23 11.95 -14.02
CA GLN A 61 -12.66 13.28 -13.96
C GLN A 61 -12.37 13.71 -12.51
N HIS A 62 -13.32 13.48 -11.59
CA HIS A 62 -13.10 13.76 -10.17
C HIS A 62 -11.90 13.00 -9.60
N LEU A 63 -11.87 11.67 -9.79
CA LEU A 63 -10.79 10.82 -9.28
C LEU A 63 -9.42 11.22 -9.87
N ASN A 64 -9.35 11.49 -11.17
CA ASN A 64 -8.12 11.95 -11.82
C ASN A 64 -7.69 13.35 -11.32
N SER A 65 -8.64 14.22 -10.98
CA SER A 65 -8.34 15.57 -10.52
C SER A 65 -7.63 15.59 -9.15
N ILE A 66 -7.85 14.59 -8.29
CA ILE A 66 -7.24 14.50 -6.96
C ILE A 66 -5.71 14.53 -7.07
N ASN A 67 -5.15 13.78 -8.01
CA ASN A 67 -3.69 13.71 -8.23
C ASN A 67 -3.08 15.02 -8.75
N SER A 68 -3.89 15.96 -9.23
CA SER A 68 -3.43 17.29 -9.68
C SER A 68 -3.48 18.35 -8.59
N LYS A 69 -4.06 18.05 -7.41
CA LYS A 69 -4.26 19.02 -6.32
C LYS A 69 -2.99 19.33 -5.53
N PHE A 70 -2.02 18.43 -5.55
CA PHE A 70 -0.75 18.58 -4.87
C PHE A 70 0.31 17.74 -5.60
N LYS A 71 1.58 18.09 -5.44
CA LYS A 71 2.68 17.33 -6.07
C LYS A 71 3.32 16.37 -5.10
N GLN A 72 3.49 16.81 -3.86
CA GLN A 72 4.22 16.08 -2.82
C GLN A 72 3.37 15.99 -1.56
N LEU A 73 3.53 14.88 -0.85
CA LEU A 73 2.90 14.66 0.44
C LEU A 73 3.89 13.94 1.35
N SER A 74 3.94 14.37 2.61
CA SER A 74 4.65 13.69 3.68
C SER A 74 3.72 13.43 4.86
N SER A 75 3.98 12.38 5.64
CA SER A 75 3.17 11.99 6.79
C SER A 75 3.96 11.09 7.73
N ASP A 76 3.64 11.16 9.02
CA ASP A 76 4.08 10.18 10.01
C ASP A 76 3.22 8.92 9.93
N LEU A 77 3.85 7.76 10.07
CA LEU A 77 3.18 6.46 9.97
C LEU A 77 3.32 5.63 11.24
N ARG A 78 2.25 4.91 11.58
CA ARG A 78 2.30 3.68 12.39
C ARG A 78 1.86 2.51 11.52
N ILE A 79 2.66 1.46 11.49
CA ILE A 79 2.38 0.26 10.69
C ILE A 79 2.23 -0.91 11.65
N SER A 80 1.09 -1.61 11.56
CA SER A 80 0.80 -2.82 12.31
C SER A 80 0.60 -3.97 11.33
N LEU A 81 1.23 -5.10 11.62
CA LEU A 81 1.08 -6.35 10.89
C LEU A 81 0.83 -7.43 11.94
N ASP A 82 -0.12 -8.31 11.68
CA ASP A 82 -0.56 -9.29 12.67
C ASP A 82 0.62 -10.16 13.11
N GLY A 83 0.91 -10.22 14.42
CA GLY A 83 2.03 -11.00 14.96
C GLY A 83 3.40 -10.31 14.91
N THR A 84 3.52 -9.05 14.45
CA THR A 84 4.78 -8.29 14.51
C THR A 84 4.72 -7.11 15.49
N PRO A 85 5.86 -6.64 16.01
CA PRO A 85 5.93 -5.34 16.67
C PRO A 85 5.43 -4.22 15.74
N LYS A 86 4.73 -3.24 16.32
CA LYS A 86 4.31 -2.05 15.58
C LYS A 86 5.53 -1.25 15.15
N LEU A 87 5.57 -0.86 13.88
CA LEU A 87 6.60 0.02 13.34
C LEU A 87 6.13 1.47 13.39
N ARG A 88 7.06 2.39 13.60
CA ARG A 88 6.85 3.83 13.48
C ARG A 88 7.81 4.40 12.45
N GLY A 89 7.37 5.36 11.67
CA GLY A 89 8.15 5.85 10.56
C GLY A 89 7.56 7.06 9.87
N THR A 90 8.08 7.34 8.69
CA THR A 90 7.60 8.39 7.81
C THR A 90 7.30 7.86 6.42
N MET A 91 6.33 8.48 5.77
CA MET A 91 6.02 8.33 4.36
C MET A 91 6.30 9.64 3.64
N GLN A 92 6.88 9.54 2.47
CA GLN A 92 7.05 10.64 1.54
C GLN A 92 6.66 10.16 0.15
N LEU A 93 5.86 10.94 -0.55
CA LEU A 93 5.46 10.64 -1.91
C LEU A 93 5.59 11.88 -2.79
N GLU A 94 5.90 11.63 -4.06
CA GLU A 94 5.82 12.60 -5.14
C GLU A 94 5.09 11.95 -6.31
N LEU A 95 3.97 12.55 -6.70
CA LEU A 95 3.16 12.01 -7.78
C LEU A 95 3.91 12.08 -9.12
N PRO A 96 3.73 11.07 -10.01
CA PRO A 96 2.74 9.99 -9.89
C PRO A 96 3.25 8.76 -9.11
N ARG A 97 4.55 8.46 -9.08
CA ARG A 97 5.02 7.10 -8.71
C ARG A 97 6.13 7.05 -7.67
N ARG A 98 6.64 8.20 -7.23
CA ARG A 98 7.72 8.24 -6.25
C ARG A 98 7.14 8.08 -4.85
N LEU A 99 7.65 7.09 -4.13
CA LEU A 99 7.22 6.74 -2.78
C LEU A 99 8.45 6.34 -1.97
N ARG A 100 8.50 6.75 -0.71
CA ARG A 100 9.47 6.28 0.26
C ARG A 100 8.81 6.12 1.62
N ILE A 101 8.91 4.93 2.18
CA ILE A 101 8.49 4.62 3.54
C ILE A 101 9.70 4.11 4.29
N LYS A 102 10.00 4.75 5.43
CA LYS A 102 11.04 4.31 6.36
C LYS A 102 10.40 4.13 7.72
N ALA A 103 10.30 2.89 8.19
CA ALA A 103 9.67 2.59 9.47
C ALA A 103 10.48 1.56 10.24
N GLY A 104 10.53 1.68 11.57
CA GLY A 104 11.26 0.75 12.43
C GLY A 104 10.63 0.60 13.81
N VAL A 105 11.08 -0.42 14.53
CA VAL A 105 10.62 -0.68 15.91
C VAL A 105 11.01 0.50 16.79
N MET A 106 10.04 1.02 17.55
CA MET A 106 10.21 2.23 18.37
C MET A 106 10.74 3.45 17.61
N GLY A 107 10.56 3.50 16.28
CA GLY A 107 11.07 4.58 15.42
C GLY A 107 12.54 4.43 15.02
N VAL A 108 13.23 3.37 15.45
CA VAL A 108 14.63 3.13 15.11
C VAL A 108 14.70 2.47 13.73
N SER A 109 14.96 3.27 12.71
CA SER A 109 14.92 2.83 11.29
C SER A 109 15.90 1.70 10.94
N GLN A 110 16.93 1.45 11.75
CA GLN A 110 17.86 0.32 11.59
C GLN A 110 17.18 -1.03 11.88
N PHE A 111 16.13 -1.05 12.70
CA PHE A 111 15.35 -2.25 13.04
C PHE A 111 14.00 -2.21 12.35
N GLY A 112 14.01 -2.15 11.03
CA GLY A 112 12.82 -1.83 10.29
C GLY A 112 12.85 -2.18 8.82
N VAL A 113 12.03 -1.45 8.08
CA VAL A 113 11.86 -1.57 6.64
C VAL A 113 12.13 -0.25 5.96
N ASP A 114 12.60 -0.36 4.73
CA ASP A 114 12.72 0.76 3.82
C ASP A 114 12.14 0.34 2.48
N VAL A 115 10.95 0.86 2.20
CA VAL A 115 10.19 0.59 0.99
C VAL A 115 10.25 1.83 0.12
N GLY A 116 10.48 1.67 -1.17
CA GLY A 116 10.34 2.80 -2.06
C GLY A 116 10.14 2.45 -3.52
N SER A 117 9.88 3.50 -4.27
CA SER A 117 9.52 3.48 -5.68
C SER A 117 10.00 4.77 -6.30
N ASN A 118 10.47 4.71 -7.55
CA ASN A 118 10.78 5.87 -8.36
C ASN A 118 10.09 5.75 -9.73
N ASN A 119 10.66 6.32 -10.78
CA ASN A 119 10.05 6.26 -12.11
C ASN A 119 10.34 4.95 -12.84
N GLN A 120 11.37 4.21 -12.42
CA GLN A 120 11.91 3.04 -13.11
C GLN A 120 11.76 1.79 -12.25
N ASP A 121 12.09 1.89 -10.97
CA ASP A 121 12.23 0.75 -10.06
C ASP A 121 11.49 0.96 -8.74
N PHE A 122 11.16 -0.16 -8.11
CA PHE A 122 10.75 -0.22 -6.72
C PHE A 122 11.65 -1.17 -5.94
N TRP A 123 11.69 -0.98 -4.62
CA TRP A 123 12.44 -1.82 -3.70
C TRP A 123 11.76 -1.98 -2.35
N VAL A 124 12.11 -3.07 -1.67
CA VAL A 124 11.80 -3.36 -0.28
C VAL A 124 13.07 -3.84 0.39
N TRP A 125 13.57 -3.08 1.35
CA TRP A 125 14.73 -3.45 2.16
C TRP A 125 14.26 -3.84 3.57
N THR A 126 14.45 -5.10 3.92
CA THR A 126 14.30 -5.58 5.30
C THR A 126 15.65 -5.43 6.01
N LYS A 127 15.70 -4.54 7.01
CA LYS A 127 16.96 -4.20 7.71
C LYS A 127 17.24 -5.10 8.91
N VAL A 128 16.24 -5.87 9.32
CA VAL A 128 16.33 -6.76 10.49
C VAL A 128 17.05 -8.06 10.13
N ASN A 129 17.99 -8.47 10.99
CA ASN A 129 18.51 -9.83 10.99
C ASN A 129 17.43 -10.74 11.57
N LEU A 130 17.03 -11.76 10.83
CA LEU A 130 16.00 -12.70 11.23
C LEU A 130 16.62 -14.09 11.32
N PRO A 131 16.09 -15.00 12.16
CA PRO A 131 16.58 -16.37 12.20
C PRO A 131 16.59 -16.97 10.78
N ASN A 132 17.76 -17.40 10.31
CA ASN A 132 18.01 -17.96 8.98
C ASN A 132 17.86 -17.01 7.77
N GLN A 133 17.76 -15.69 7.99
CA GLN A 133 17.73 -14.71 6.88
C GLN A 133 18.59 -13.49 7.17
N ARG A 134 19.48 -13.19 6.22
CA ARG A 134 20.27 -11.97 6.22
C ARG A 134 19.44 -10.81 5.64
N PRO A 135 19.73 -9.56 6.04
CA PRO A 135 19.16 -8.38 5.42
C PRO A 135 19.34 -8.44 3.91
N ALA A 136 18.28 -8.13 3.18
CA ALA A 136 18.26 -8.15 1.73
C ALA A 136 17.42 -7.00 1.19
N ILE A 137 17.78 -6.54 0.00
CA ILE A 137 16.99 -5.58 -0.79
C ILE A 137 16.33 -6.35 -1.91
N PHE A 138 15.02 -6.44 -1.88
CA PHE A 138 14.23 -6.94 -2.99
C PHE A 138 13.91 -5.78 -3.92
N HIS A 139 14.10 -5.96 -5.23
CA HIS A 139 13.83 -4.89 -6.19
C HIS A 139 13.39 -5.45 -7.54
N ALA A 140 12.73 -4.60 -8.32
CA ALA A 140 12.50 -4.83 -9.74
C ALA A 140 12.17 -3.51 -10.43
N SER A 141 12.37 -3.47 -11.74
CA SER A 141 11.79 -2.40 -12.56
C SER A 141 10.28 -2.58 -12.67
N HIS A 142 9.52 -1.49 -12.71
CA HIS A 142 8.05 -1.54 -12.85
C HIS A 142 7.64 -2.32 -14.10
N GLU A 143 8.31 -2.06 -15.22
CA GLU A 143 8.09 -2.77 -16.46
C GLU A 143 8.49 -4.24 -16.34
N GLY A 144 9.72 -4.53 -15.87
CA GLY A 144 10.21 -5.90 -15.74
C GLY A 144 9.30 -6.76 -14.85
N PHE A 145 8.83 -6.22 -13.72
CA PHE A 145 7.92 -6.93 -12.83
C PHE A 145 6.54 -7.16 -13.46
N ARG A 146 6.01 -6.19 -14.21
CA ARG A 146 4.73 -6.30 -14.92
C ARG A 146 4.70 -7.45 -15.92
N TYR A 147 5.80 -7.66 -16.65
CA TYR A 147 5.93 -8.72 -17.68
C TYR A 147 6.59 -10.00 -17.15
N ALA A 148 7.02 -10.04 -15.88
CA ALA A 148 7.72 -11.19 -15.32
C ALA A 148 6.81 -12.43 -15.25
N GLN A 149 7.38 -13.58 -15.62
CA GLN A 149 6.84 -14.92 -15.33
C GLN A 149 7.44 -15.46 -14.02
N SER A 150 7.87 -14.57 -13.12
CA SER A 150 8.49 -14.97 -11.86
C SER A 150 7.44 -15.52 -10.90
N SER A 151 7.86 -16.45 -10.07
CA SER A 151 6.98 -17.05 -9.07
C SER A 151 6.49 -15.99 -8.07
N VAL A 152 7.32 -14.97 -7.78
CA VAL A 152 6.94 -13.79 -6.99
C VAL A 152 5.81 -12.99 -7.64
N ARG A 153 5.89 -12.72 -8.94
CA ARG A 153 4.85 -11.97 -9.65
C ARG A 153 3.52 -12.72 -9.65
N GLN A 154 3.55 -14.05 -9.71
CA GLN A 154 2.36 -14.90 -9.58
C GLN A 154 1.82 -14.91 -8.15
N ALA A 155 2.70 -14.83 -7.15
CA ALA A 155 2.36 -14.86 -5.73
C ALA A 155 1.76 -13.54 -5.21
N ILE A 156 2.39 -12.41 -5.52
CA ILE A 156 2.00 -11.09 -5.03
C ILE A 156 2.12 -10.11 -6.20
N PRO A 157 1.02 -9.83 -6.92
CA PRO A 157 1.06 -8.99 -8.10
C PRO A 157 0.98 -7.49 -7.76
N LEU A 158 1.36 -7.10 -6.55
CA LEU A 158 1.27 -5.73 -6.06
C LEU A 158 2.66 -5.09 -5.98
N GLU A 159 2.72 -3.83 -6.42
CA GLU A 159 3.88 -2.96 -6.28
C GLU A 159 3.65 -1.99 -5.10
N PRO A 160 4.72 -1.42 -4.50
CA PRO A 160 4.58 -0.46 -3.40
C PRO A 160 3.69 0.74 -3.72
N VAL A 161 3.61 1.13 -5.00
CA VAL A 161 2.72 2.21 -5.48
C VAL A 161 1.25 1.96 -5.15
N TRP A 162 0.83 0.72 -4.91
CA TRP A 162 -0.54 0.40 -4.50
C TRP A 162 -0.93 1.02 -3.15
N LEU A 163 0.06 1.35 -2.30
CA LEU A 163 -0.17 2.16 -1.10
C LEU A 163 -0.71 3.55 -1.41
N LEU A 164 -0.33 4.14 -2.56
CA LEU A 164 -0.89 5.41 -3.02
C LEU A 164 -2.38 5.26 -3.34
N GLU A 165 -2.77 4.12 -3.92
CA GLU A 165 -4.18 3.87 -4.23
C GLU A 165 -5.01 3.78 -2.93
N GLY A 166 -4.47 3.15 -1.88
CA GLY A 166 -5.06 3.16 -0.54
C GLY A 166 -5.22 4.55 0.10
N LEU A 167 -4.51 5.58 -0.38
CA LEU A 167 -4.73 6.98 0.01
C LEU A 167 -5.83 7.67 -0.83
N GLY A 168 -6.48 6.94 -1.74
CA GLY A 168 -7.40 7.48 -2.73
C GLY A 168 -6.72 8.12 -3.94
N LEU A 169 -5.40 7.98 -4.08
CA LEU A 169 -4.60 8.58 -5.17
C LEU A 169 -4.55 7.63 -6.38
N LEU A 170 -5.72 7.42 -6.97
CA LEU A 170 -5.90 6.42 -8.02
C LEU A 170 -5.22 6.81 -9.33
N GLN A 171 -4.57 5.85 -9.98
CA GLN A 171 -4.07 6.02 -11.35
C GLN A 171 -4.75 5.01 -12.29
N PHE A 172 -5.49 5.57 -13.24
CA PHE A 172 -6.06 4.84 -14.36
C PHE A 172 -5.13 5.00 -15.56
N GLU A 173 -4.90 3.90 -16.28
CA GLU A 173 -4.13 3.91 -17.52
C GLU A 173 -5.07 4.26 -18.68
N PRO A 174 -4.62 4.95 -19.75
CA PRO A 174 -5.49 5.32 -20.87
C PRO A 174 -6.21 4.15 -21.56
N GLY A 175 -5.66 2.93 -21.45
CA GLY A 175 -6.25 1.70 -22.00
C GLY A 175 -7.16 0.93 -21.05
N ASP A 176 -7.39 1.43 -19.83
CA ASP A 176 -8.32 0.82 -18.88
C ASP A 176 -9.76 0.95 -19.39
N VAL A 177 -10.55 -0.11 -19.23
CA VAL A 177 -11.99 -0.10 -19.56
C VAL A 177 -12.77 -0.01 -18.26
N HIS A 178 -13.67 0.98 -18.14
CA HIS A 178 -14.47 1.15 -16.93
C HIS A 178 -15.96 0.91 -17.18
N LYS A 179 -16.65 0.43 -16.15
CA LYS A 179 -18.11 0.24 -16.09
C LYS A 179 -18.64 0.80 -14.76
N GLY A 180 -19.78 1.48 -14.82
CA GLY A 180 -20.41 2.16 -13.69
C GLY A 180 -20.28 3.69 -13.79
N PRO A 181 -20.53 4.45 -12.71
CA PRO A 181 -20.79 3.94 -11.37
C PRO A 181 -22.15 3.27 -11.23
N ASP A 182 -22.19 2.11 -10.58
CA ASP A 182 -23.42 1.53 -10.06
C ASP A 182 -23.61 1.95 -8.60
N VAL A 183 -24.86 2.06 -8.13
CA VAL A 183 -25.13 2.37 -6.73
C VAL A 183 -25.26 1.05 -5.98
N THR A 184 -24.52 0.87 -4.89
CA THR A 184 -24.64 -0.31 -4.03
C THR A 184 -25.89 -0.22 -3.16
N PRO A 185 -26.37 -1.33 -2.57
CA PRO A 185 -27.48 -1.29 -1.60
C PRO A 185 -27.25 -0.33 -0.43
N GLU A 186 -25.99 -0.15 -0.04
CA GLU A 186 -25.53 0.75 1.03
C GLU A 186 -25.41 2.22 0.58
N GLY A 187 -25.67 2.52 -0.70
CA GLY A 187 -25.66 3.87 -1.24
C GLY A 187 -24.27 4.35 -1.69
N TYR A 188 -23.27 3.48 -1.81
CA TYR A 188 -21.96 3.82 -2.37
C TYR A 188 -21.96 3.76 -3.89
N LEU A 189 -21.02 4.45 -4.53
CA LEU A 189 -20.75 4.32 -5.95
C LEU A 189 -19.72 3.20 -6.16
N LYS A 190 -20.01 2.28 -7.07
CA LYS A 190 -19.13 1.17 -7.45
C LYS A 190 -18.64 1.37 -8.88
N LEU A 191 -17.32 1.51 -9.04
CA LEU A 191 -16.66 1.58 -10.34
C LEU A 191 -15.91 0.27 -10.59
N PHE A 192 -16.22 -0.41 -11.69
CA PHE A 192 -15.48 -1.58 -12.15
C PHE A 192 -14.48 -1.17 -13.22
N THR A 193 -13.24 -1.63 -13.13
CA THR A 193 -12.16 -1.35 -14.07
C THR A 193 -11.51 -2.65 -14.54
N ILE A 194 -11.35 -2.81 -15.84
CA ILE A 194 -10.61 -3.90 -16.47
C ILE A 194 -9.28 -3.33 -16.97
N ARG A 195 -8.17 -3.89 -16.47
CA ARG A 195 -6.83 -3.57 -16.98
C ARG A 195 -6.28 -4.78 -17.70
N ARG A 196 -5.89 -4.61 -18.96
CA ARG A 196 -5.22 -5.67 -19.72
C ARG A 196 -3.76 -5.76 -19.30
N THR A 197 -3.35 -6.93 -18.86
CA THR A 197 -1.94 -7.22 -18.56
C THR A 197 -1.44 -8.39 -19.41
N PRO A 198 -0.12 -8.57 -19.55
CA PRO A 198 0.46 -9.71 -20.26
C PRO A 198 0.05 -11.06 -19.68
N ASN A 199 -0.23 -11.12 -18.38
CA ASN A 199 -0.61 -12.33 -17.65
C ASN A 199 -2.13 -12.55 -17.64
N GLY A 200 -2.89 -11.77 -18.40
CA GLY A 200 -4.35 -11.77 -18.42
C GLY A 200 -4.95 -10.45 -17.92
N PRO A 201 -6.27 -10.26 -18.07
CA PRO A 201 -6.94 -9.11 -17.49
C PRO A 201 -6.88 -9.18 -15.96
N ASN A 202 -6.60 -8.04 -15.32
CA ASN A 202 -6.86 -7.86 -13.90
C ASN A 202 -8.11 -6.99 -13.75
N PHE A 203 -8.91 -7.28 -12.73
CA PHE A 203 -10.12 -6.54 -12.45
C PHE A 203 -9.96 -5.73 -11.17
N ARG A 204 -10.44 -4.50 -11.18
CA ARG A 204 -10.46 -3.64 -10.00
C ARG A 204 -11.88 -3.18 -9.73
N VAL A 205 -12.35 -3.38 -8.51
CA VAL A 205 -13.58 -2.80 -7.99
C VAL A 205 -13.19 -1.66 -7.05
N THR A 206 -13.72 -0.46 -7.29
CA THR A 206 -13.53 0.70 -6.42
C THR A 206 -14.86 1.11 -5.84
N LEU A 207 -14.96 1.17 -4.52
CA LEU A 207 -16.10 1.74 -3.80
C LEU A 207 -15.78 3.19 -3.45
N ILE A 208 -16.70 4.09 -3.77
CA ILE A 208 -16.57 5.54 -3.59
C ILE A 208 -17.79 6.04 -2.82
N HIS A 209 -17.57 6.93 -1.86
CA HIS A 209 -18.66 7.57 -1.14
C HIS A 209 -19.46 8.49 -2.07
N ALA A 210 -20.79 8.29 -2.14
CA ALA A 210 -21.62 8.92 -3.18
C ALA A 210 -21.74 10.44 -3.09
N VAL A 211 -21.52 11.04 -1.92
CA VAL A 211 -21.62 12.49 -1.72
C VAL A 211 -20.27 13.22 -1.83
N ASN A 212 -19.27 12.80 -1.06
CA ASN A 212 -17.96 13.48 -1.00
C ASN A 212 -16.92 12.90 -1.98
N GLY A 213 -17.23 11.82 -2.69
CA GLY A 213 -16.36 11.26 -3.72
C GLY A 213 -15.04 10.67 -3.22
N THR A 214 -14.91 10.33 -1.93
CA THR A 214 -13.72 9.65 -1.41
C THR A 214 -13.73 8.15 -1.69
N VAL A 215 -12.54 7.58 -1.92
CA VAL A 215 -12.37 6.15 -2.18
C VAL A 215 -12.46 5.39 -0.85
N LEU A 216 -13.49 4.59 -0.66
CA LEU A 216 -13.69 3.83 0.58
C LEU A 216 -12.95 2.50 0.54
N GLN A 217 -12.96 1.84 -0.61
CA GLN A 217 -12.35 0.53 -0.78
C GLN A 217 -11.85 0.33 -2.20
N GLN A 218 -10.79 -0.46 -2.35
CA GLN A 218 -10.40 -1.03 -3.62
C GLN A 218 -10.12 -2.51 -3.50
N ALA A 219 -10.73 -3.33 -4.34
CA ALA A 219 -10.45 -4.75 -4.45
C ALA A 219 -9.86 -5.09 -5.82
N LEU A 220 -8.80 -5.89 -5.82
CA LEU A 220 -8.09 -6.36 -7.02
C LEU A 220 -8.33 -7.86 -7.18
N TYR A 221 -8.69 -8.27 -8.39
CA TYR A 221 -8.94 -9.65 -8.77
C TYR A 221 -8.04 -10.07 -9.93
N ASP A 222 -7.67 -11.35 -9.96
CA ASP A 222 -6.94 -11.97 -11.07
C ASP A 222 -7.86 -12.27 -12.26
N SER A 223 -7.30 -12.84 -13.33
CA SER A 223 -8.05 -13.23 -14.53
C SER A 223 -9.09 -14.34 -14.32
N GLN A 224 -9.04 -15.02 -13.17
CA GLN A 224 -9.94 -16.08 -12.75
C GLN A 224 -10.98 -15.55 -11.75
N GLU A 225 -11.04 -14.24 -11.53
CA GLU A 225 -11.91 -13.56 -10.56
C GLU A 225 -11.64 -13.94 -9.09
N ASN A 226 -10.44 -14.47 -8.78
CA ASN A 226 -10.03 -14.64 -7.39
C ASN A 226 -9.60 -13.29 -6.81
N LEU A 227 -10.04 -13.01 -5.59
CA LEU A 227 -9.58 -11.83 -4.84
C LEU A 227 -8.09 -11.98 -4.53
N ILE A 228 -7.28 -11.07 -5.05
CA ILE A 228 -5.85 -10.98 -4.76
C ILE A 228 -5.66 -10.15 -3.49
N ALA A 229 -6.27 -8.97 -3.45
CA ALA A 229 -6.08 -8.03 -2.37
C ALA A 229 -7.19 -6.99 -2.32
N TYR A 230 -7.40 -6.39 -1.16
CA TYR A 230 -8.19 -5.17 -1.05
C TYR A 230 -7.64 -4.20 0.00
N THR A 231 -8.02 -2.93 -0.13
CA THR A 231 -7.77 -1.87 0.85
C THR A 231 -9.08 -1.30 1.34
N ASP A 232 -9.22 -1.08 2.66
CA ASP A 232 -10.26 -0.24 3.26
C ASP A 232 -9.64 1.07 3.78
N SER A 233 -10.22 2.19 3.38
CA SER A 233 -9.78 3.54 3.77
C SER A 233 -10.79 4.15 4.74
N LYS A 234 -10.31 4.55 5.92
CA LYS A 234 -11.13 5.00 7.05
C LYS A 234 -10.57 6.29 7.64
N ASP A 235 -11.36 6.91 8.51
CA ASP A 235 -10.95 8.07 9.31
C ASP A 235 -10.44 9.23 8.43
N TYR A 236 -11.26 9.62 7.46
CA TYR A 236 -10.90 10.67 6.51
C TYR A 236 -10.74 12.03 7.17
N LYS A 237 -9.66 12.72 6.80
CA LYS A 237 -9.40 14.11 7.15
C LYS A 237 -9.50 15.01 5.92
N SER A 238 -10.29 16.07 6.04
CA SER A 238 -10.45 17.09 5.01
C SER A 238 -9.30 18.09 5.04
N PHE A 239 -8.81 18.48 3.86
CA PHE A 239 -7.81 19.52 3.66
C PHE A 239 -8.37 20.59 2.71
N PRO A 240 -9.16 21.56 3.22
CA PRO A 240 -9.90 22.51 2.38
C PRO A 240 -9.00 23.36 1.48
N LYS A 241 -7.79 23.72 1.94
CA LYS A 241 -6.83 24.51 1.16
C LYS A 241 -6.40 23.80 -0.13
N GLN A 242 -6.21 22.49 -0.07
CA GLN A 242 -5.86 21.65 -1.22
C GLN A 242 -7.10 21.12 -1.95
N GLY A 243 -8.27 21.13 -1.30
CA GLY A 243 -9.51 20.57 -1.84
C GLY A 243 -9.45 19.05 -1.97
N VAL A 244 -8.79 18.37 -1.03
CA VAL A 244 -8.70 16.90 -0.97
C VAL A 244 -9.10 16.38 0.40
N SER A 245 -9.38 15.09 0.49
CA SER A 245 -9.52 14.40 1.76
C SER A 245 -8.73 13.11 1.70
N LEU A 246 -7.96 12.84 2.76
CA LEU A 246 -7.06 11.68 2.83
C LEU A 246 -7.45 10.81 4.02
N PRO A 247 -7.37 9.48 3.91
CA PRO A 247 -7.64 8.58 5.03
C PRO A 247 -6.49 8.63 6.05
N GLU A 248 -6.80 8.73 7.34
CA GLU A 248 -5.81 8.55 8.41
C GLU A 248 -5.59 7.07 8.74
N LYS A 249 -6.46 6.17 8.27
CA LYS A 249 -6.30 4.72 8.48
C LYS A 249 -6.56 3.93 7.19
N ILE A 250 -5.62 3.09 6.83
CA ILE A 250 -5.69 2.18 5.68
C ILE A 250 -5.50 0.75 6.20
N GLU A 251 -6.48 -0.12 5.96
CA GLU A 251 -6.37 -1.55 6.20
C GLU A 251 -6.15 -2.24 4.87
N MET A 252 -5.11 -3.04 4.76
CA MET A 252 -4.72 -3.77 3.56
C MET A 252 -4.78 -5.26 3.83
N HIS A 253 -5.42 -5.98 2.93
CA HIS A 253 -5.64 -7.41 3.00
C HIS A 253 -5.09 -8.04 1.72
N LEU A 254 -4.15 -8.96 1.87
CA LEU A 254 -3.53 -9.69 0.77
C LEU A 254 -3.87 -11.17 0.91
N PHE A 255 -4.34 -11.78 -0.18
CA PHE A 255 -4.71 -13.19 -0.23
C PHE A 255 -3.73 -13.93 -1.13
N GLN A 256 -3.12 -14.98 -0.59
CA GLN A 256 -2.30 -15.89 -1.37
C GLN A 256 -2.52 -17.33 -0.87
N ASN A 257 -2.80 -18.25 -1.80
CA ASN A 257 -3.01 -19.67 -1.50
C ASN A 257 -4.05 -19.93 -0.39
N GLY A 258 -5.10 -19.10 -0.33
CA GLY A 258 -6.15 -19.18 0.68
C GLY A 258 -5.77 -18.65 2.07
N GLN A 259 -4.58 -18.06 2.23
CA GLN A 259 -4.17 -17.37 3.45
C GLN A 259 -4.27 -15.86 3.28
N GLU A 260 -4.70 -15.19 4.34
CA GLU A 260 -4.81 -13.74 4.42
C GLU A 260 -3.64 -13.16 5.22
N ALA A 261 -3.00 -12.13 4.68
CA ALA A 261 -2.07 -11.27 5.40
C ALA A 261 -2.70 -9.88 5.53
N LYS A 262 -2.84 -9.41 6.77
CA LYS A 262 -3.42 -8.11 7.10
C LYS A 262 -2.36 -7.11 7.56
N MET A 263 -2.34 -5.93 6.93
CA MET A 263 -1.53 -4.79 7.33
C MET A 263 -2.43 -3.59 7.63
N VAL A 264 -2.15 -2.86 8.69
CA VAL A 264 -2.84 -1.60 9.03
C VAL A 264 -1.82 -0.48 9.05
N ILE A 265 -2.11 0.58 8.33
CA ILE A 265 -1.31 1.80 8.26
C ILE A 265 -2.15 2.93 8.84
N GLU A 266 -1.64 3.56 9.89
CA GLU A 266 -2.21 4.78 10.46
C GLU A 266 -1.29 5.94 10.09
N ALA A 267 -1.81 6.88 9.31
CA ALA A 267 -1.11 8.06 8.84
C ALA A 267 -1.56 9.28 9.65
N SER A 268 -0.61 10.11 10.08
CA SER A 268 -0.88 11.38 10.76
C SER A 268 -0.02 12.50 10.19
N ASP A 269 -0.35 13.73 10.59
CA ASP A 269 0.48 14.90 10.33
C ASP A 269 0.82 15.10 8.85
N PHE A 270 -0.19 14.91 7.99
CA PHE A 270 -0.07 15.15 6.55
C PHE A 270 0.42 16.57 6.24
N GLN A 271 1.45 16.66 5.41
CA GLN A 271 1.99 17.93 4.92
C GLN A 271 2.13 17.89 3.40
N PHE A 272 1.54 18.88 2.75
CA PHE A 272 1.55 19.04 1.30
C PHE A 272 2.74 19.87 0.86
N ASP A 273 3.26 19.54 -0.32
CA ASP A 273 4.34 20.28 -0.99
C ASP A 273 5.58 20.45 -0.09
N SER A 274 5.81 19.44 0.76
CA SER A 274 6.91 19.37 1.73
C SER A 274 7.48 17.96 1.73
N LEU A 275 8.80 17.88 1.55
CA LEU A 275 9.60 16.66 1.63
C LEU A 275 10.71 16.85 2.68
N TYR A 276 11.11 15.76 3.33
CA TYR A 276 12.14 15.72 4.35
C TYR A 276 13.38 14.95 3.90
N GLY A 277 14.54 15.58 4.06
CA GLY A 277 15.84 15.00 3.72
C GLY A 277 16.30 15.39 2.32
N ASP A 278 17.36 14.73 1.84
CA ASP A 278 17.96 15.02 0.53
C ASP A 278 17.11 14.46 -0.62
N PRO A 279 16.51 15.31 -1.47
CA PRO A 279 15.70 14.86 -2.61
C PRO A 279 16.47 14.01 -3.62
N ALA A 280 17.79 14.20 -3.75
CA ALA A 280 18.61 13.42 -4.70
C ALA A 280 18.75 11.96 -4.26
N GLN A 281 18.78 11.72 -2.94
CA GLN A 281 18.91 10.37 -2.38
C GLN A 281 17.57 9.72 -2.03
N MET A 282 16.52 10.51 -1.82
CA MET A 282 15.21 10.04 -1.38
C MET A 282 14.62 8.95 -2.29
N TRP A 283 14.72 9.17 -3.61
CA TRP A 283 14.15 8.33 -4.65
C TRP A 283 15.13 7.28 -5.20
N SER A 284 16.30 7.15 -4.57
CA SER A 284 17.32 6.19 -4.97
C SER A 284 17.22 4.93 -4.12
N MET A 285 17.29 3.77 -4.76
CA MET A 285 17.41 2.50 -4.06
C MET A 285 18.68 2.53 -3.20
N PRO A 286 18.59 2.17 -1.91
CA PRO A 286 19.75 2.18 -1.03
C PRO A 286 20.78 1.12 -1.47
N GLN A 287 22.07 1.40 -1.28
CA GLN A 287 23.17 0.46 -1.55
C GLN A 287 24.02 0.21 -0.29
N PRO A 288 23.45 -0.45 0.74
CA PRO A 288 24.16 -0.73 1.98
C PRO A 288 25.24 -1.79 1.77
N LYS A 289 26.42 -1.57 2.37
CA LYS A 289 27.54 -2.51 2.29
C LYS A 289 27.15 -3.87 2.87
N GLY A 290 27.48 -4.95 2.17
CA GLY A 290 27.30 -6.32 2.64
C GLY A 290 25.85 -6.84 2.60
N VAL A 291 24.91 -6.09 2.01
CA VAL A 291 23.51 -6.49 1.83
C VAL A 291 23.30 -6.94 0.40
N GLN A 292 22.65 -8.09 0.23
CA GLN A 292 22.36 -8.62 -1.09
C GLN A 292 21.17 -7.89 -1.73
N ALA A 293 21.32 -7.48 -2.98
CA ALA A 293 20.21 -7.05 -3.83
C ALA A 293 19.66 -8.26 -4.62
N ILE A 294 18.35 -8.49 -4.53
CA ILE A 294 17.63 -9.62 -5.11
C ILE A 294 16.61 -9.08 -6.12
N ASP A 295 16.80 -9.44 -7.38
CA ASP A 295 15.92 -9.08 -8.47
C ASP A 295 14.68 -10.00 -8.52
N LEU A 296 13.51 -9.44 -8.24
CA LEU A 296 12.24 -10.17 -8.17
C LEU A 296 11.78 -10.75 -9.51
N THR A 297 12.31 -10.25 -10.63
CA THR A 297 11.97 -10.76 -11.97
C THR A 297 12.65 -12.10 -12.27
N LYS A 298 13.70 -12.44 -11.52
CA LYS A 298 14.54 -13.62 -11.74
C LYS A 298 14.20 -14.81 -10.82
N ILE A 299 13.32 -14.63 -9.85
CA ILE A 299 12.93 -15.68 -8.90
C ILE A 299 11.97 -16.67 -9.58
N ARG A 300 12.32 -17.95 -9.54
CA ARG A 300 11.54 -19.05 -10.15
C ARG A 300 10.83 -19.90 -9.10
#